data_AF-A0A523GX17-F1
#
_entry.id   AF-A0A523GX17-F1
#
_cell.length_a   1.000
_cell.length_b   1.000
_cell.length_c   1.000
_cell.angle_alpha   90.00
_cell.angle_beta   90.00
_cell.angle_gamma   90.00
#
_symmetry.space_group_name_H-M   'P 1'
#
loop_
_entity.id
_entity.type
_entity.pdbx_description
1 polymer ?
#
loop_
_entity_poly.entity_id
_entity_poly.type
_entity_poly.pdbx_seq_one_letter_code
_entity_poly.pdbx_strand_id
1 'polypeptide(L)'
;SKEGEQFASIWDLARYYTGVLIQDWQYLNLLEPSVRPRATEHMREQIQAVEALLESGKAYETEKGVYFDVNSFPGYGALSGNTEANKLEQSVREVVTDADKKDPRDFALWKKDDAHLMQWHSPWGWGFPGWHIECSVMSMSYLGDQIDIHAGGEDLIFPHHECEIAQSESITGKTFARHWVHTRFLQVEGEKMSKSAGNFFTVRDLIAPIDQGGKGVDPLAVRMTLLSGHYRKPFNFTFETLKANIRHVERFQEVTKVVADALEENRAGDDVIHEQLAVLQNRVLAAMADDLNTPEAIAATIEGVKFILFTSELSAKSARSAANWLEYVNALLGIISSDYDHAKSADDGSLEDAVDALIVQRTEARAARDFARADAIRDELMEMGIEIMDTPAGVQWKKRTELN
;
A
#
# COMPACT_ATOMS: atom_id res chain seq x y z
N SER A 1 18.89 17.91 -6.85
CA SER A 1 17.86 18.57 -6.01
C SER A 1 18.45 18.84 -4.64
N LYS A 2 17.92 19.80 -3.85
CA LYS A 2 18.38 20.03 -2.46
C LYS A 2 18.34 18.76 -1.61
N GLU A 3 17.31 17.93 -1.82
CA GLU A 3 17.16 16.63 -1.18
C GLU A 3 18.21 15.61 -1.64
N GLY A 4 18.70 15.70 -2.89
CA GLY A 4 19.77 14.85 -3.38
C GLY A 4 21.16 15.20 -2.84
N GLU A 5 21.39 16.48 -2.50
CA GLU A 5 22.68 16.98 -1.98
C GLU A 5 23.08 16.38 -0.62
N GLN A 6 22.12 15.81 0.12
CA GLN A 6 22.40 15.15 1.40
C GLN A 6 22.99 13.73 1.24
N PHE A 7 23.03 13.18 0.02
CA PHE A 7 23.54 11.85 -0.26
C PHE A 7 24.89 11.93 -0.97
N ALA A 8 25.81 11.03 -0.60
CA ALA A 8 27.16 10.99 -1.19
C ALA A 8 27.13 10.58 -2.68
N SER A 9 26.13 9.80 -3.10
CA SER A 9 25.94 9.39 -4.49
C SER A 9 24.47 9.12 -4.81
N ILE A 10 24.14 9.06 -6.10
CA ILE A 10 22.79 8.69 -6.57
C ILE A 10 22.41 7.25 -6.17
N TRP A 11 23.41 6.38 -5.96
CA TRP A 11 23.19 5.03 -5.45
C TRP A 11 22.78 5.03 -3.98
N ASP A 12 23.35 5.91 -3.17
CA ASP A 12 22.96 6.08 -1.76
C ASP A 12 21.54 6.65 -1.66
N LEU A 13 21.22 7.64 -2.49
CA LEU A 13 19.88 8.19 -2.65
C LEU A 13 18.87 7.06 -2.98
N ALA A 14 19.12 6.30 -4.05
CA ALA A 14 18.22 5.24 -4.49
C ALA A 14 18.06 4.14 -3.42
N ARG A 15 19.15 3.72 -2.77
CA ARG A 15 19.11 2.72 -1.68
C ARG A 15 18.30 3.21 -0.49
N TYR A 16 18.49 4.47 -0.09
CA TYR A 16 17.73 5.07 1.00
C TYR A 16 16.23 5.07 0.71
N TYR A 17 15.80 5.63 -0.42
CA TYR A 17 14.38 5.68 -0.76
C TYR A 17 13.78 4.30 -1.07
N THR A 18 14.59 3.33 -1.53
CA THR A 18 14.16 1.93 -1.64
C THR A 18 13.87 1.33 -0.27
N GLY A 19 14.75 1.54 0.72
CA GLY A 19 14.52 1.09 2.10
C GLY A 19 13.29 1.76 2.72
N VAL A 20 13.11 3.05 2.46
CA VAL A 20 11.93 3.82 2.86
C VAL A 20 10.65 3.24 2.25
N LEU A 21 10.64 2.96 0.95
CA LEU A 21 9.51 2.33 0.27
C LEU A 21 9.16 0.97 0.87
N ILE A 22 10.16 0.10 1.09
CA ILE A 22 9.95 -1.23 1.67
C ILE A 22 9.36 -1.12 3.08
N GLN A 23 9.83 -0.17 3.88
CA GLN A 23 9.29 0.02 5.21
C GLN A 23 7.81 0.48 5.17
N ASP A 24 7.44 1.39 4.26
CA ASP A 24 6.03 1.80 4.09
C ASP A 24 5.16 0.66 3.54
N TRP A 25 5.75 -0.18 2.67
CA TRP A 25 5.11 -1.38 2.14
C TRP A 25 4.75 -2.35 3.26
N GLN A 26 5.68 -2.55 4.19
CA GLN A 26 5.49 -3.37 5.37
C GLN A 26 4.45 -2.76 6.31
N TYR A 27 4.51 -1.44 6.59
CA TYR A 27 3.50 -0.74 7.40
C TYR A 27 2.09 -0.97 6.86
N LEU A 28 1.92 -0.89 5.54
CA LEU A 28 0.63 -1.14 4.91
C LEU A 28 0.27 -2.63 4.80
N ASN A 29 1.01 -3.54 5.45
CA ASN A 29 0.80 -4.98 5.44
C ASN A 29 0.69 -5.56 4.02
N LEU A 30 1.57 -5.10 3.13
CA LEU A 30 1.63 -5.58 1.75
C LEU A 30 2.57 -6.80 1.65
N LEU A 31 2.15 -7.80 0.88
CA LEU A 31 2.96 -8.99 0.63
C LEU A 31 4.24 -8.63 -0.14
N GLU A 32 5.35 -9.26 0.21
CA GLU A 32 6.57 -9.12 -0.59
C GLU A 32 6.38 -9.79 -1.96
N PRO A 33 6.68 -9.09 -3.07
CA PRO A 33 6.69 -9.71 -4.39
C PRO A 33 7.85 -10.69 -4.48
N SER A 34 7.67 -11.73 -5.29
CA SER A 34 8.70 -12.75 -5.52
C SER A 34 10.01 -12.16 -6.08
N VAL A 35 9.92 -11.03 -6.80
CA VAL A 35 11.07 -10.32 -7.37
C VAL A 35 10.83 -8.81 -7.31
N ARG A 36 11.88 -8.03 -6.97
CA ARG A 36 11.92 -6.56 -7.09
C ARG A 36 13.07 -6.15 -8.01
N PRO A 37 12.91 -6.25 -9.34
CA PRO A 37 14.01 -5.99 -10.26
C PRO A 37 14.37 -4.50 -10.30
N ARG A 38 15.66 -4.19 -10.47
CA ARG A 38 16.13 -2.81 -10.63
C ARG A 38 16.54 -2.57 -12.07
N ALA A 39 16.10 -1.47 -12.66
CA ALA A 39 16.48 -1.10 -14.03
C ALA A 39 18.00 -1.10 -14.24
N THR A 40 18.75 -0.57 -13.28
CA THR A 40 20.22 -0.53 -13.31
C THR A 40 20.91 -1.90 -13.32
N GLU A 41 20.21 -2.97 -12.92
CA GLU A 41 20.72 -4.36 -12.93
C GLU A 41 20.38 -5.10 -14.24
N HIS A 42 19.62 -4.47 -15.15
CA HIS A 42 19.14 -5.06 -16.42
C HIS A 42 19.58 -4.21 -17.64
N MET A 43 20.70 -3.50 -17.53
CA MET A 43 21.16 -2.58 -18.57
C MET A 43 21.55 -3.28 -19.86
N ARG A 44 22.10 -4.50 -19.77
CA ARG A 44 22.49 -5.28 -20.94
C ARG A 44 21.26 -5.67 -21.75
N GLU A 45 20.25 -6.20 -21.08
CA GLU A 45 19.00 -6.64 -21.68
C GLU A 45 18.26 -5.47 -22.31
N GLN A 46 18.30 -4.29 -21.66
CA GLN A 46 17.74 -3.06 -22.22
C GLN A 46 18.45 -2.63 -23.50
N ILE A 47 19.79 -2.63 -23.52
CA ILE A 47 20.56 -2.32 -24.74
C ILE A 47 20.22 -3.33 -25.85
N GLN A 48 20.16 -4.62 -25.54
CA GLN A 48 19.82 -5.66 -26.52
C GLN A 48 18.41 -5.49 -27.09
N ALA A 49 17.44 -5.08 -26.28
CA ALA A 49 16.09 -4.80 -26.74
C ALA A 49 16.06 -3.61 -27.71
N VAL A 50 16.84 -2.56 -27.43
CA VAL A 50 16.96 -1.39 -28.33
C VAL A 50 17.67 -1.76 -29.64
N GLU A 51 18.71 -2.60 -29.60
CA GLU A 51 19.35 -3.17 -30.80
C GLU A 51 18.33 -3.93 -31.67
N ALA A 52 17.54 -4.81 -31.07
CA ALA A 52 16.52 -5.59 -31.79
C ALA A 52 15.45 -4.69 -32.45
N LEU A 53 15.04 -3.61 -31.77
CA LEU A 53 14.10 -2.64 -32.31
C LEU A 53 14.69 -1.83 -33.48
N LEU A 54 15.98 -1.51 -33.44
CA LEU A 54 16.68 -0.87 -34.56
C LEU A 54 16.81 -1.81 -35.76
N GLU A 55 17.25 -3.06 -35.53
CA GLU A 55 17.43 -4.07 -36.58
C GLU A 55 16.11 -4.40 -37.29
N SER A 56 14.99 -4.39 -36.56
CA SER A 56 13.66 -4.62 -37.11
C SER A 56 12.99 -3.39 -37.73
N GLY A 57 13.69 -2.25 -37.77
CA GLY A 57 13.19 -0.99 -38.34
C GLY A 57 12.06 -0.34 -37.54
N LYS A 58 11.95 -0.67 -36.25
CA LYS A 58 10.97 -0.12 -35.29
C LYS A 58 11.50 1.08 -34.52
N ALA A 59 12.80 1.32 -34.59
CA ALA A 59 13.47 2.44 -33.94
C ALA A 59 14.42 3.13 -34.91
N TYR A 60 14.86 4.33 -34.53
CA TYR A 60 15.89 5.08 -35.24
C TYR A 60 16.72 5.93 -34.27
N GLU A 61 17.95 6.25 -34.68
CA GLU A 61 18.88 7.07 -33.91
C GLU A 61 18.85 8.53 -34.39
N THR A 62 18.96 9.46 -33.44
CA THR A 62 19.26 10.89 -33.65
C THR A 62 20.52 11.26 -32.86
N GLU A 63 20.97 12.50 -32.95
CA GLU A 63 22.07 13.00 -32.11
C GLU A 63 21.73 12.95 -30.60
N LYS A 64 20.44 12.97 -30.23
CA LYS A 64 19.97 13.01 -28.83
C LYS A 64 19.67 11.64 -28.24
N GLY A 65 19.57 10.59 -29.05
CA GLY A 65 19.19 9.28 -28.54
C GLY A 65 18.68 8.32 -29.60
N VAL A 66 18.11 7.21 -29.13
CA VAL A 66 17.38 6.25 -29.95
C VAL A 66 15.90 6.35 -29.59
N TYR A 67 15.05 6.45 -30.61
CA TYR A 67 13.62 6.66 -30.47
C TYR A 67 12.84 5.52 -31.13
N PHE A 68 11.73 5.14 -30.52
CA PHE A 68 10.77 4.22 -31.12
C PHE A 68 9.93 4.99 -32.15
N ASP A 69 9.79 4.43 -33.36
CA ASP A 69 8.95 4.98 -34.43
C ASP A 69 7.52 4.47 -34.22
N VAL A 70 6.63 5.32 -33.67
CA VAL A 70 5.26 4.89 -33.36
C VAL A 70 4.47 4.53 -34.62
N ASN A 71 4.82 5.07 -35.78
CA ASN A 71 4.16 4.75 -37.05
C ASN A 71 4.54 3.35 -37.55
N SER A 72 5.64 2.78 -37.05
CA SER A 72 6.03 1.41 -37.30
C SER A 72 5.17 0.37 -36.55
N PHE A 73 4.34 0.81 -35.59
CA PHE A 73 3.46 -0.04 -34.80
C PHE A 73 1.98 0.38 -34.95
N PRO A 74 1.21 -0.24 -35.86
CA PRO A 74 -0.17 0.16 -36.16
C PRO A 74 -1.14 0.15 -34.97
N GLY A 75 -0.84 -0.62 -33.92
CA GLY A 75 -1.67 -0.74 -32.72
C GLY A 75 -1.45 0.35 -31.66
N TYR A 76 -0.58 1.33 -31.90
CA TYR A 76 -0.24 2.34 -30.90
C TYR A 76 -1.46 3.20 -30.53
N GLY A 77 -1.77 3.33 -29.24
CA GLY A 77 -2.94 4.07 -28.75
C GLY A 77 -4.18 3.20 -28.49
N ALA A 78 -4.10 1.88 -28.69
CA ALA A 78 -5.23 0.97 -28.52
C ALA A 78 -5.68 0.79 -27.06
N LEU A 79 -4.75 0.79 -26.10
CA LEU A 79 -5.05 0.64 -24.67
C LEU A 79 -5.74 1.89 -24.10
N SER A 80 -5.20 3.05 -24.46
CA SER A 80 -5.67 4.35 -23.99
C SER A 80 -6.92 4.84 -24.72
N GLY A 81 -7.19 4.31 -25.92
CA GLY A 81 -8.20 4.84 -26.84
C GLY A 81 -7.77 6.14 -27.53
N ASN A 82 -6.56 6.64 -27.26
CA ASN A 82 -5.99 7.83 -27.89
C ASN A 82 -5.44 7.49 -29.28
N THR A 83 -6.31 7.06 -30.19
CA THR A 83 -5.94 6.68 -31.56
C THR A 83 -5.82 7.89 -32.52
N GLU A 84 -6.29 9.07 -32.12
CA GLU A 84 -6.16 10.30 -32.90
C GLU A 84 -4.85 11.03 -32.59
N ALA A 85 -4.01 11.23 -33.60
CA ALA A 85 -2.69 11.87 -33.49
C ALA A 85 -2.70 13.21 -32.71
N ASN A 86 -3.75 14.03 -32.90
CA ASN A 86 -3.86 15.36 -32.25
C ASN A 86 -4.07 15.30 -30.72
N LYS A 87 -4.59 14.20 -30.16
CA LYS A 87 -4.76 14.04 -28.69
C LYS A 87 -3.47 13.55 -28.03
N LEU A 88 -2.70 12.74 -28.75
CA LEU A 88 -1.39 12.24 -28.32
C LEU A 88 -0.36 13.39 -28.24
N GLU A 89 -0.40 14.37 -29.15
CA GLU A 89 0.51 15.53 -29.12
C GLU A 89 0.34 16.44 -27.89
N GLN A 90 -0.88 16.55 -27.33
CA GLN A 90 -1.15 17.43 -26.18
C GLN A 90 -0.61 16.87 -24.84
N SER A 91 -0.41 15.55 -24.74
CA SER A 91 0.02 14.86 -23.51
C SER A 91 1.54 14.64 -23.42
N VAL A 92 2.29 14.85 -24.51
CA VAL A 92 3.76 14.61 -24.60
C VAL A 92 4.59 15.85 -24.20
N ARG A 93 3.96 16.95 -23.76
CA ARG A 93 4.57 18.29 -23.70
C ARG A 93 5.72 18.54 -22.71
N GLU A 94 6.21 17.57 -21.93
CA GLU A 94 7.17 17.87 -20.84
C GLU A 94 8.51 17.12 -20.86
N VAL A 95 8.89 16.37 -21.91
CA VAL A 95 10.21 15.69 -21.93
C VAL A 95 10.97 15.98 -23.22
N VAL A 96 12.13 16.64 -23.07
CA VAL A 96 13.19 16.92 -24.07
C VAL A 96 12.67 16.99 -25.51
N THR A 97 12.38 18.21 -25.97
CA THR A 97 12.02 18.47 -27.36
C THR A 97 13.23 18.16 -28.25
N ASP A 98 13.24 16.99 -28.86
CA ASP A 98 14.12 16.68 -29.99
C ASP A 98 13.38 17.05 -31.28
N ALA A 99 13.89 18.06 -31.99
CA ALA A 99 13.32 18.55 -33.24
C ALA A 99 13.53 17.58 -34.41
N ASP A 100 14.45 16.62 -34.25
CA ASP A 100 14.79 15.64 -35.29
C ASP A 100 13.95 14.35 -35.19
N LYS A 101 12.96 14.31 -34.28
CA LYS A 101 11.96 13.24 -34.26
C LYS A 101 11.16 13.23 -35.56
N LYS A 102 10.98 12.05 -36.14
CA LYS A 102 10.11 11.83 -37.30
C LYS A 102 8.65 12.11 -36.97
N ASP A 103 8.22 11.76 -35.76
CA ASP A 103 6.88 12.02 -35.25
C ASP A 103 6.97 12.57 -33.81
N PRO A 104 6.19 13.61 -33.44
CA PRO A 104 6.20 14.16 -32.09
C PRO A 104 5.83 13.15 -30.99
N ARG A 105 5.13 12.06 -31.35
CA ARG A 105 4.72 10.98 -30.44
C ARG A 105 5.82 9.94 -30.21
N ASP A 106 6.90 9.96 -31.00
CA ASP A 106 8.02 9.05 -30.83
C ASP A 106 8.67 9.24 -29.45
N PHE A 107 8.88 8.12 -28.76
CA PHE A 107 9.40 8.09 -27.40
C PHE A 107 10.81 7.52 -27.35
N ALA A 108 11.61 8.01 -26.39
CA ALA A 108 12.99 7.60 -26.27
C ALA A 108 13.09 6.17 -25.73
N LEU A 109 13.90 5.35 -26.40
CA LEU A 109 14.38 4.06 -25.96
C LEU A 109 15.72 4.19 -25.24
N TRP A 110 16.56 5.11 -25.73
CA TRP A 110 17.86 5.46 -25.16
C TRP A 110 18.07 6.97 -25.27
N LYS A 111 18.61 7.60 -24.23
CA LYS A 111 18.83 9.06 -24.17
C LYS A 111 20.31 9.36 -24.00
N LYS A 112 20.81 10.34 -24.75
CA LYS A 112 22.16 10.90 -24.63
C LYS A 112 22.06 12.28 -23.98
N ASP A 113 22.61 12.41 -22.78
CA ASP A 113 22.69 13.69 -22.06
C ASP A 113 23.92 13.68 -21.15
N ASP A 114 24.91 14.49 -21.52
CA ASP A 114 26.18 14.62 -20.78
C ASP A 114 25.97 15.11 -19.34
N ALA A 115 24.86 15.80 -19.06
CA ALA A 115 24.53 16.29 -17.72
C ALA A 115 23.94 15.19 -16.81
N HIS A 116 23.49 14.06 -17.37
CA HIS A 116 22.91 12.97 -16.60
C HIS A 116 24.00 12.23 -15.81
N LEU A 117 23.77 12.02 -14.51
CA LEU A 117 24.81 11.47 -13.62
C LEU A 117 25.06 9.97 -13.82
N MET A 118 24.02 9.18 -14.09
CA MET A 118 24.17 7.75 -14.36
C MET A 118 24.15 7.50 -15.86
N GLN A 119 25.25 7.00 -16.38
CA GLN A 119 25.38 6.67 -17.80
C GLN A 119 26.07 5.32 -17.97
N TRP A 120 25.69 4.64 -19.04
CA TRP A 120 26.26 3.38 -19.46
C TRP A 120 26.70 3.50 -20.92
N HIS A 121 27.75 2.75 -21.27
CA HIS A 121 28.20 2.68 -22.65
C HIS A 121 27.29 1.74 -23.45
N SER A 122 26.87 2.19 -24.63
CA SER A 122 26.03 1.46 -25.59
C SER A 122 26.63 1.55 -27.00
N PRO A 123 26.13 0.78 -27.99
CA PRO A 123 26.53 0.94 -29.40
C PRO A 123 26.31 2.36 -29.94
N TRP A 124 25.40 3.12 -29.35
CA TRP A 124 25.05 4.50 -29.72
C TRP A 124 25.78 5.55 -28.89
N GLY A 125 26.76 5.14 -28.08
CA GLY A 125 27.54 6.00 -27.19
C GLY A 125 27.08 5.97 -25.73
N TRP A 126 27.56 6.93 -24.95
CA TRP A 126 27.18 7.10 -23.54
C TRP A 126 25.77 7.65 -23.39
N GLY A 127 25.00 7.07 -22.48
CA GLY A 127 23.64 7.50 -22.21
C GLY A 127 22.94 6.63 -21.17
N PHE A 128 21.62 6.67 -21.15
CA PHE A 128 20.80 5.96 -20.18
C PHE A 128 19.45 5.57 -20.84
N PRO A 129 18.74 4.58 -20.28
CA PRO A 129 17.55 4.05 -20.92
C PRO A 129 16.39 5.06 -20.83
N GLY A 130 15.47 4.96 -21.78
CA GLY A 130 14.17 5.61 -21.64
C GLY A 130 13.28 4.83 -20.66
N TRP A 131 12.56 5.52 -19.78
CA TRP A 131 11.76 4.92 -18.72
C TRP A 131 10.89 3.73 -19.16
N HIS A 132 10.30 3.76 -20.35
CA HIS A 132 9.41 2.69 -20.84
C HIS A 132 10.12 1.35 -21.08
N ILE A 133 11.35 1.37 -21.66
CA ILE A 133 12.04 0.11 -22.05
C ILE A 133 12.43 -0.73 -20.84
N GLU A 134 12.62 -0.09 -19.68
CA GLU A 134 12.94 -0.73 -18.42
C GLU A 134 11.86 -1.76 -18.06
N CYS A 135 10.58 -1.36 -18.06
CA CYS A 135 9.46 -2.21 -17.67
C CYS A 135 9.21 -3.35 -18.68
N SER A 136 9.25 -3.07 -19.99
CA SER A 136 9.14 -4.11 -21.03
C SER A 136 10.19 -5.20 -20.86
N VAL A 137 11.46 -4.81 -20.67
CA VAL A 137 12.56 -5.76 -20.61
C VAL A 137 12.57 -6.54 -19.30
N MET A 138 12.39 -5.86 -18.16
CA MET A 138 12.37 -6.54 -16.87
C MET A 138 11.18 -7.50 -16.78
N SER A 139 9.98 -7.09 -17.17
CA SER A 139 8.81 -7.97 -17.15
C SER A 139 9.01 -9.22 -18.00
N MET A 140 9.47 -9.08 -19.25
CA MET A 140 9.74 -10.23 -20.14
C MET A 140 10.86 -11.14 -19.60
N SER A 141 11.86 -10.59 -18.92
CA SER A 141 12.97 -11.36 -18.36
C SER A 141 12.53 -12.31 -17.23
N TYR A 142 11.54 -11.92 -16.43
CA TYR A 142 11.05 -12.74 -15.31
C TYR A 142 9.79 -13.55 -15.61
N LEU A 143 8.92 -13.04 -16.49
CA LEU A 143 7.58 -13.59 -16.72
C LEU A 143 7.39 -14.16 -18.14
N GLY A 144 8.35 -13.94 -19.04
CA GLY A 144 8.32 -14.37 -20.44
C GLY A 144 7.65 -13.37 -21.37
N ASP A 145 7.66 -13.70 -22.67
CA ASP A 145 7.19 -12.81 -23.76
C ASP A 145 5.70 -12.43 -23.68
N GLN A 146 4.90 -13.18 -22.92
CA GLN A 146 3.47 -12.92 -22.72
C GLN A 146 3.12 -13.15 -21.26
N ILE A 147 2.47 -12.17 -20.65
CA ILE A 147 2.07 -12.16 -19.24
C ILE A 147 0.55 -12.16 -19.10
N ASP A 148 0.06 -12.63 -17.95
CA ASP A 148 -1.38 -12.73 -17.70
C ASP A 148 -1.99 -11.38 -17.29
N ILE A 149 -1.41 -10.72 -16.29
CA ILE A 149 -1.90 -9.46 -15.72
C ILE A 149 -0.76 -8.46 -15.66
N HIS A 150 -0.98 -7.26 -16.19
CA HIS A 150 -0.11 -6.10 -16.01
C HIS A 150 -0.91 -4.97 -15.33
N ALA A 151 -0.35 -4.37 -14.28
CA ALA A 151 -1.06 -3.40 -13.45
C ALA A 151 -0.29 -2.09 -13.26
N GLY A 152 -1.01 -1.00 -12.99
CA GLY A 152 -0.43 0.32 -12.73
C GLY A 152 -1.46 1.38 -12.37
N GLY A 153 -1.01 2.62 -12.14
CA GLY A 153 -1.91 3.77 -12.00
C GLY A 153 -2.55 4.16 -13.33
N GLU A 154 -3.69 4.86 -13.29
CA GLU A 154 -4.37 5.33 -14.51
C GLU A 154 -3.53 6.32 -15.34
N ASP A 155 -2.59 7.02 -14.71
CA ASP A 155 -1.56 7.84 -15.37
C ASP A 155 -0.60 7.02 -16.23
N LEU A 156 -0.42 5.73 -15.92
CA LEU A 156 0.45 4.86 -16.69
C LEU A 156 -0.23 4.29 -17.94
N ILE A 157 -1.56 4.40 -18.07
CA ILE A 157 -2.27 4.01 -19.31
C ILE A 157 -1.63 4.68 -20.53
N PHE A 158 -1.34 5.97 -20.42
CA PHE A 158 -0.65 6.73 -21.45
C PHE A 158 0.31 7.75 -20.83
N PRO A 159 1.58 7.84 -21.30
CA PRO A 159 2.14 7.07 -22.41
C PRO A 159 2.71 5.70 -22.00
N HIS A 160 2.89 5.42 -20.71
CA HIS A 160 3.81 4.37 -20.26
C HIS A 160 3.46 2.96 -20.76
N HIS A 161 2.28 2.44 -20.46
CA HIS A 161 1.87 1.10 -20.85
C HIS A 161 1.66 0.94 -22.37
N GLU A 162 1.29 2.02 -23.06
CA GLU A 162 1.24 2.03 -24.54
C GLU A 162 2.63 1.86 -25.16
N CYS A 163 3.63 2.51 -24.57
CA CYS A 163 5.01 2.33 -24.99
C CYS A 163 5.47 0.90 -24.69
N GLU A 164 5.12 0.33 -23.53
CA GLU A 164 5.48 -1.05 -23.19
C GLU A 164 4.86 -2.07 -24.14
N ILE A 165 3.59 -1.90 -24.50
CA ILE A 165 2.93 -2.73 -25.53
C ILE A 165 3.72 -2.62 -26.84
N ALA A 166 3.95 -1.40 -27.33
CA ALA A 166 4.61 -1.19 -28.61
C ALA A 166 6.03 -1.79 -28.63
N GLN A 167 6.79 -1.66 -27.55
CA GLN A 167 8.12 -2.24 -27.39
C GLN A 167 8.07 -3.78 -27.35
N SER A 168 7.33 -4.34 -26.39
CA SER A 168 7.29 -5.78 -26.13
C SER A 168 6.71 -6.55 -27.32
N GLU A 169 5.62 -6.07 -27.92
CA GLU A 169 4.98 -6.74 -29.05
C GLU A 169 5.79 -6.58 -30.35
N SER A 170 6.53 -5.48 -30.52
CA SER A 170 7.45 -5.33 -31.66
C SER A 170 8.65 -6.26 -31.57
N ILE A 171 9.15 -6.54 -30.35
CA ILE A 171 10.26 -7.46 -30.13
C ILE A 171 9.82 -8.92 -30.28
N THR A 172 8.65 -9.28 -29.74
CA THR A 172 8.23 -10.68 -29.59
C THR A 172 7.26 -11.15 -30.68
N GLY A 173 6.53 -10.23 -31.32
CA GLY A 173 5.42 -10.54 -32.22
C GLY A 173 4.21 -11.17 -31.53
N LYS A 174 4.13 -11.13 -30.19
CA LYS A 174 3.05 -11.71 -29.38
C LYS A 174 2.31 -10.61 -28.63
N THR A 175 1.06 -10.86 -28.26
CA THR A 175 0.36 -9.99 -27.30
C THR A 175 1.11 -9.96 -25.98
N PHE A 176 1.45 -8.77 -25.49
CA PHE A 176 2.30 -8.63 -24.29
C PHE A 176 1.55 -9.03 -23.02
N ALA A 177 0.41 -8.41 -22.71
CA ALA A 177 -0.40 -8.72 -21.53
C ALA A 177 -1.84 -9.05 -21.90
N ARG A 178 -2.42 -10.10 -21.29
CA ARG A 178 -3.82 -10.51 -21.55
C ARG A 178 -4.82 -9.61 -20.84
N HIS A 179 -4.49 -9.15 -19.64
CA HIS A 179 -5.32 -8.28 -18.83
C HIS A 179 -4.52 -7.08 -18.33
N TRP A 180 -5.11 -5.89 -18.47
CA TRP A 180 -4.59 -4.63 -17.94
C TRP A 180 -5.46 -4.16 -16.79
N VAL A 181 -4.85 -3.86 -15.65
CA VAL A 181 -5.52 -3.51 -14.39
C VAL A 181 -5.03 -2.16 -13.89
N HIS A 182 -5.89 -1.13 -13.96
CA HIS A 182 -5.51 0.24 -13.60
C HIS A 182 -6.25 0.77 -12.37
N THR A 183 -5.51 1.27 -11.39
CA THR A 183 -6.06 1.97 -10.22
C THR A 183 -6.32 3.44 -10.54
N ARG A 184 -7.42 4.00 -10.04
CA ARG A 184 -7.71 5.44 -10.18
C ARG A 184 -7.00 6.27 -9.12
N PHE A 185 -6.91 7.57 -9.38
CA PHE A 185 -6.25 8.52 -8.50
C PHE A 185 -6.91 8.61 -7.12
N LEU A 186 -6.02 8.85 -6.16
CA LEU A 186 -6.34 9.26 -4.79
C LEU A 186 -6.52 10.78 -4.73
N GLN A 187 -7.61 11.22 -4.09
CA GLN A 187 -7.83 12.58 -3.63
C GLN A 187 -7.75 12.62 -2.11
N VAL A 188 -7.42 13.78 -1.54
CA VAL A 188 -7.41 14.00 -0.09
C VAL A 188 -8.31 15.19 0.20
N GLU A 189 -9.33 14.98 1.03
CA GLU A 189 -10.31 16.01 1.41
C GLU A 189 -10.95 16.72 0.19
N GLY A 190 -11.26 15.94 -0.86
CA GLY A 190 -11.88 16.41 -2.08
C GLY A 190 -10.94 17.09 -3.09
N GLU A 191 -9.65 17.20 -2.77
CA GLU A 191 -8.66 17.86 -3.61
C GLU A 191 -7.60 16.89 -4.15
N LYS A 192 -6.97 17.26 -5.28
CA LYS A 192 -5.79 16.56 -5.78
C LYS A 192 -4.64 16.75 -4.80
N MET A 193 -3.96 15.66 -4.45
CA MET A 193 -2.82 15.69 -3.55
C MET A 193 -1.65 16.50 -4.16
N SER A 194 -1.12 17.48 -3.43
CA SER A 194 0.09 18.20 -3.83
C SER A 194 0.82 18.76 -2.61
N LYS A 195 2.16 18.77 -2.66
CA LYS A 195 2.98 19.40 -1.60
C LYS A 195 2.64 20.89 -1.42
N SER A 196 2.33 21.59 -2.52
CA SER A 196 2.00 23.03 -2.51
C SER A 196 0.66 23.35 -1.86
N ALA A 197 -0.32 22.44 -1.91
CA ALA A 197 -1.61 22.62 -1.25
C ALA A 197 -1.57 22.20 0.24
N GLY A 198 -0.46 21.63 0.71
CA GLY A 198 -0.33 21.17 2.10
C GLY A 198 -1.18 19.93 2.43
N ASN A 199 -1.81 19.30 1.44
CA ASN A 199 -2.66 18.12 1.58
C ASN A 199 -1.95 16.81 1.18
N PHE A 200 -0.62 16.82 1.13
CA PHE A 200 0.21 15.66 0.83
C PHE A 200 0.64 15.00 2.15
N PHE A 201 0.25 13.73 2.31
CA PHE A 201 0.61 12.92 3.47
C PHE A 201 1.33 11.65 3.00
N THR A 202 2.46 11.35 3.60
CA THR A 202 3.09 10.03 3.49
C THR A 202 2.46 9.06 4.50
N VAL A 203 2.68 7.75 4.30
CA VAL A 203 2.28 6.73 5.28
C VAL A 203 2.89 7.05 6.65
N ARG A 204 4.16 7.45 6.68
CA ARG A 204 4.86 7.86 7.92
C ARG A 204 4.22 9.04 8.61
N ASP A 205 3.76 10.04 7.85
CA ASP A 205 3.11 11.22 8.43
C ASP A 205 1.81 10.82 9.15
N LEU A 206 1.08 9.82 8.64
CA LEU A 206 -0.18 9.35 9.23
C LEU A 206 0.03 8.45 10.46
N ILE A 207 1.05 7.58 10.43
CA ILE A 207 1.32 6.64 11.52
C ILE A 207 2.17 7.27 12.64
N ALA A 208 2.80 8.41 12.40
CA ALA A 208 3.55 9.13 13.42
C ALA A 208 2.60 9.66 14.52
N PRO A 209 3.04 9.71 15.79
CA PRO A 209 2.35 10.43 16.84
C PRO A 209 2.04 11.87 16.44
N ILE A 210 0.79 12.28 16.58
CA ILE A 210 0.40 13.69 16.43
C ILE A 210 0.73 14.38 17.77
N ASP A 211 1.77 15.20 17.77
CA ASP A 211 2.33 15.95 18.92
C ASP A 211 2.90 15.11 20.09
N GLN A 212 3.57 15.78 21.04
CA GLN A 212 4.34 15.20 22.18
C GLN A 212 3.47 14.46 23.23
N GLY A 213 2.63 13.52 22.80
CA GLY A 213 1.78 12.71 23.67
C GLY A 213 0.61 12.01 22.96
N GLY A 214 0.40 12.23 21.66
CA GLY A 214 -0.64 11.53 20.89
C GLY A 214 -0.23 10.11 20.50
N LYS A 215 -1.21 9.25 20.23
CA LYS A 215 -0.97 7.97 19.55
C LYS A 215 -1.00 8.15 18.04
N GLY A 216 0.00 7.59 17.35
CA GLY A 216 -0.04 7.47 15.89
C GLY A 216 -1.19 6.59 15.42
N VAL A 217 -1.58 6.71 14.15
CA VAL A 217 -2.62 5.86 13.56
C VAL A 217 -2.08 4.47 13.32
N ASP A 218 -2.85 3.44 13.70
CA ASP A 218 -2.53 2.05 13.37
C ASP A 218 -2.42 1.89 11.84
N PRO A 219 -1.31 1.38 11.30
CA PRO A 219 -1.14 1.22 9.86
C PRO A 219 -2.25 0.40 9.17
N LEU A 220 -2.87 -0.55 9.86
CA LEU A 220 -4.00 -1.31 9.33
C LEU A 220 -5.23 -0.43 9.12
N ALA A 221 -5.40 0.65 9.89
CA ALA A 221 -6.49 1.60 9.68
C ALA A 221 -6.25 2.44 8.41
N VAL A 222 -4.98 2.80 8.12
CA VAL A 222 -4.61 3.44 6.86
C VAL A 222 -4.89 2.49 5.69
N ARG A 223 -4.44 1.23 5.79
CA ARG A 223 -4.70 0.19 4.78
C ARG A 223 -6.20 0.00 4.53
N MET A 224 -6.98 -0.22 5.59
CA MET A 224 -8.43 -0.40 5.51
C MET A 224 -9.11 0.81 4.86
N THR A 225 -8.62 2.03 5.13
CA THR A 225 -9.11 3.25 4.49
C THR A 225 -8.85 3.24 2.99
N LEU A 226 -7.64 2.91 2.54
CA LEU A 226 -7.33 2.80 1.12
C LEU A 226 -8.15 1.71 0.41
N LEU A 227 -8.54 0.65 1.12
CA LEU A 227 -9.40 -0.43 0.61
C LEU A 227 -10.90 -0.13 0.69
N SER A 228 -11.30 0.98 1.30
CA SER A 228 -12.72 1.35 1.46
C SER A 228 -13.38 1.83 0.15
N GLY A 229 -12.57 2.08 -0.89
CA GLY A 229 -13.02 2.37 -2.25
C GLY A 229 -12.70 1.24 -3.23
N HIS A 230 -13.51 1.11 -4.28
CA HIS A 230 -13.20 0.20 -5.38
C HIS A 230 -12.04 0.76 -6.21
N TYR A 231 -11.00 -0.04 -6.48
CA TYR A 231 -9.74 0.43 -7.09
C TYR A 231 -9.90 1.17 -8.44
N ARG A 232 -10.94 0.81 -9.21
CA ARG A 232 -11.30 1.43 -10.50
C ARG A 232 -12.10 2.73 -10.40
N LYS A 233 -12.37 3.25 -9.21
CA LYS A 233 -13.08 4.51 -8.98
C LYS A 233 -12.14 5.51 -8.31
N PRO A 234 -12.18 6.81 -8.67
CA PRO A 234 -11.47 7.83 -7.92
C PRO A 234 -11.83 7.70 -6.43
N PHE A 235 -10.80 7.68 -5.59
CA PHE A 235 -10.99 7.48 -4.15
C PHE A 235 -10.67 8.77 -3.42
N ASN A 236 -11.64 9.27 -2.64
CA ASN A 236 -11.44 10.43 -1.77
C ASN A 236 -11.09 9.96 -0.37
N PHE A 237 -9.83 10.12 0.01
CA PHE A 237 -9.36 9.89 1.37
C PHE A 237 -9.80 11.05 2.26
N THR A 238 -10.53 10.74 3.32
CA THR A 238 -10.92 11.72 4.35
C THR A 238 -10.48 11.26 5.72
N PHE A 239 -10.15 12.22 6.59
CA PHE A 239 -9.85 11.94 7.98
C PHE A 239 -11.07 11.40 8.73
N GLU A 240 -12.29 11.71 8.28
CA GLU A 240 -13.51 11.09 8.82
C GLU A 240 -13.57 9.58 8.54
N THR A 241 -13.28 9.15 7.31
CA THR A 241 -13.22 7.72 6.97
C THR A 241 -12.07 7.04 7.71
N LEU A 242 -10.90 7.68 7.83
CA LEU A 242 -9.80 7.17 8.64
C LEU A 242 -10.20 6.98 10.11
N LYS A 243 -10.83 8.00 10.73
CA LYS A 243 -11.35 7.98 12.09
C LYS A 243 -12.38 6.87 12.32
N ALA A 244 -13.19 6.54 11.31
CA ALA A 244 -14.09 5.40 11.36
C ALA A 244 -13.35 4.06 11.29
N ASN A 245 -12.36 3.93 10.41
CA ASN A 245 -11.59 2.70 10.24
C ASN A 245 -10.65 2.41 11.40
N ILE A 246 -10.14 3.42 12.11
CA ILE A 246 -9.43 3.24 13.39
C ILE A 246 -10.30 2.44 14.37
N ARG A 247 -11.56 2.84 14.55
CA ARG A 247 -12.50 2.12 15.45
C ARG A 247 -12.83 0.71 14.97
N HIS A 248 -12.77 0.46 13.66
CA HIS A 248 -12.97 -0.89 13.12
C HIS A 248 -11.77 -1.78 13.42
N VAL A 249 -10.56 -1.27 13.22
CA VAL A 249 -9.31 -1.99 13.56
C VAL A 249 -9.22 -2.27 15.06
N GLU A 250 -9.58 -1.33 15.93
CA GLU A 250 -9.66 -1.57 17.38
C GLU A 250 -10.60 -2.74 17.71
N ARG A 251 -11.75 -2.85 17.01
CA ARG A 251 -12.66 -4.00 17.16
C ARG A 251 -12.11 -5.29 16.59
N PHE A 252 -11.29 -5.22 15.54
CA PHE A 252 -10.60 -6.40 14.97
C PHE A 252 -9.55 -6.93 15.95
N GLN A 253 -8.87 -6.04 16.67
CA GLN A 253 -7.97 -6.40 17.77
C GLN A 253 -8.73 -6.99 18.95
N GLU A 254 -9.85 -6.37 19.34
CA GLU A 254 -10.73 -6.87 20.41
C GLU A 254 -11.23 -8.28 20.13
N VAL A 255 -11.78 -8.53 18.94
CA VAL A 255 -12.31 -9.86 18.59
C VAL A 255 -11.21 -10.91 18.52
N THR A 256 -10.00 -10.55 18.06
CA THR A 256 -8.85 -11.46 18.03
C THR A 256 -8.47 -11.87 19.45
N LYS A 257 -8.46 -10.93 20.40
CA LYS A 257 -8.23 -11.22 21.82
C LYS A 257 -9.31 -12.10 22.41
N VAL A 258 -10.59 -11.77 22.21
CA VAL A 258 -11.73 -12.57 22.71
C VAL A 258 -11.67 -14.01 22.19
N VAL A 259 -11.31 -14.19 20.92
CA VAL A 259 -11.17 -15.52 20.31
C VAL A 259 -9.98 -16.27 20.90
N ALA A 260 -8.83 -15.61 21.11
CA ALA A 260 -7.66 -16.21 21.72
C ALA A 260 -7.93 -16.65 23.17
N ASP A 261 -8.51 -15.77 23.99
CA ASP A 261 -8.88 -16.06 25.39
C ASP A 261 -9.83 -17.27 25.45
N ALA A 262 -10.84 -17.34 24.58
CA ALA A 262 -11.78 -18.46 24.53
C ALA A 262 -11.15 -19.79 24.09
N LEU A 263 -10.13 -19.75 23.23
CA LEU A 263 -9.34 -20.93 22.86
C LEU A 263 -8.52 -21.45 24.05
N GLU A 264 -7.92 -20.55 24.83
CA GLU A 264 -7.14 -20.89 26.02
C GLU A 264 -8.00 -21.45 27.15
N GLU A 265 -9.13 -20.83 27.44
CA GLU A 265 -10.09 -21.31 28.45
C GLU A 265 -10.68 -22.68 28.09
N ASN A 266 -10.71 -23.02 26.81
CA ASN A 266 -11.13 -24.31 26.27
C ASN A 266 -12.51 -24.77 26.79
N ARG A 267 -13.48 -23.85 26.84
CA ARG A 267 -14.83 -24.12 27.35
C ARG A 267 -15.54 -25.16 26.50
N ALA A 268 -16.21 -26.11 27.16
CA ALA A 268 -17.03 -27.12 26.48
C ALA A 268 -18.31 -26.48 25.90
N GLY A 269 -18.67 -26.90 24.70
CA GLY A 269 -19.88 -26.44 24.02
C GLY A 269 -19.88 -26.81 22.54
N ASP A 270 -21.01 -26.57 21.89
CA ASP A 270 -21.14 -26.74 20.44
C ASP A 270 -20.70 -25.50 19.68
N ASP A 271 -20.48 -25.68 18.39
CA ASP A 271 -20.17 -24.58 17.49
C ASP A 271 -21.47 -23.94 17.03
N VAL A 272 -21.74 -22.75 17.54
CA VAL A 272 -22.99 -22.00 17.27
C VAL A 272 -22.81 -20.89 16.25
N ILE A 273 -21.58 -20.67 15.77
CA ILE A 273 -21.25 -19.56 14.86
C ILE A 273 -20.81 -20.02 13.48
N HIS A 274 -20.37 -21.28 13.33
CA HIS A 274 -19.81 -21.82 12.10
C HIS A 274 -20.65 -21.55 10.85
N GLU A 275 -21.96 -21.87 10.89
CA GLU A 275 -22.82 -21.72 9.72
C GLU A 275 -22.93 -20.27 9.25
N GLN A 276 -23.10 -19.33 10.19
CA GLN A 276 -23.18 -17.91 9.88
C GLN A 276 -21.84 -17.36 9.37
N LEU A 277 -20.71 -17.76 9.98
CA LEU A 277 -19.38 -17.37 9.51
C LEU A 277 -19.09 -17.94 8.12
N ALA A 278 -19.53 -19.15 7.80
CA ALA A 278 -19.40 -19.74 6.47
C ALA A 278 -20.18 -18.94 5.41
N VAL A 279 -21.39 -18.45 5.74
CA VAL A 279 -22.15 -17.54 4.85
C VAL A 279 -21.38 -16.24 4.60
N LEU A 280 -20.84 -15.62 5.65
CA LEU A 280 -20.07 -14.38 5.53
C LEU A 280 -18.74 -14.59 4.79
N GLN A 281 -18.08 -15.73 5.00
CA GLN A 281 -16.87 -16.12 4.28
C GLN A 281 -17.13 -16.21 2.77
N ASN A 282 -18.22 -16.86 2.36
CA ASN A 282 -18.62 -16.94 0.97
C ASN A 282 -18.95 -15.57 0.38
N ARG A 283 -19.54 -14.67 1.18
CA ARG A 283 -19.82 -13.29 0.76
C ARG A 283 -18.54 -12.47 0.57
N VAL A 284 -17.55 -12.62 1.46
CA VAL A 284 -16.21 -12.04 1.29
C VAL A 284 -15.56 -12.55 0.00
N LEU A 285 -15.59 -13.87 -0.23
CA LEU A 285 -15.01 -14.47 -1.44
C LEU A 285 -15.71 -13.97 -2.72
N ALA A 286 -17.04 -13.96 -2.72
CA ALA A 286 -17.84 -13.52 -3.86
C ALA A 286 -17.55 -12.05 -4.21
N ALA A 287 -17.43 -11.19 -3.18
CA ALA A 287 -17.05 -9.79 -3.38
C ALA A 287 -15.63 -9.66 -3.97
N MET A 288 -14.65 -10.40 -3.45
CA MET A 288 -13.29 -10.35 -3.98
C MET A 288 -13.18 -10.94 -5.40
N ALA A 289 -14.01 -11.93 -5.74
CA ALA A 289 -14.09 -12.50 -7.08
C ALA A 289 -14.82 -11.58 -8.09
N ASP A 290 -15.65 -10.65 -7.61
CA ASP A 290 -16.29 -9.60 -8.39
C ASP A 290 -15.36 -8.39 -8.50
N ASP A 291 -14.34 -8.50 -9.34
CA ASP A 291 -13.41 -7.40 -9.67
C ASP A 291 -12.74 -6.75 -8.45
N LEU A 292 -12.36 -7.55 -7.45
CA LEU A 292 -11.75 -7.08 -6.21
C LEU A 292 -12.61 -6.02 -5.49
N ASN A 293 -13.91 -6.29 -5.32
CA ASN A 293 -14.84 -5.42 -4.60
C ASN A 293 -14.58 -5.40 -3.08
N THR A 294 -13.47 -4.77 -2.70
CA THR A 294 -13.01 -4.63 -1.31
C THR A 294 -14.01 -3.91 -0.40
N PRO A 295 -14.82 -2.92 -0.84
CA PRO A 295 -15.83 -2.32 0.03
C PRO A 295 -16.87 -3.33 0.54
N GLU A 296 -17.37 -4.23 -0.33
CA GLU A 296 -18.34 -5.25 0.08
C GLU A 296 -17.69 -6.33 0.94
N ALA A 297 -16.45 -6.73 0.61
CA ALA A 297 -15.68 -7.66 1.43
C ALA A 297 -15.43 -7.11 2.86
N ILE A 298 -15.10 -5.82 2.98
CA ILE A 298 -14.95 -5.13 4.26
C ILE A 298 -16.29 -5.08 5.01
N ALA A 299 -17.40 -4.79 4.33
CA ALA A 299 -18.72 -4.76 4.97
C ALA A 299 -19.09 -6.12 5.58
N ALA A 300 -18.88 -7.22 4.85
CA ALA A 300 -19.09 -8.58 5.34
C ALA A 300 -18.13 -8.93 6.50
N THR A 301 -16.89 -8.44 6.46
CA THR A 301 -15.91 -8.60 7.54
C THR A 301 -16.38 -7.91 8.83
N ILE A 302 -16.83 -6.65 8.74
CA ILE A 302 -17.34 -5.90 9.90
C ILE A 302 -18.56 -6.61 10.50
N GLU A 303 -19.42 -7.20 9.68
CA GLU A 303 -20.57 -7.98 10.15
C GLU A 303 -20.15 -9.24 10.91
N GLY A 304 -19.18 -10.00 10.39
CA GLY A 304 -18.66 -11.20 11.04
C GLY A 304 -17.99 -10.91 12.37
N VAL A 305 -17.18 -9.84 12.44
CA VAL A 305 -16.57 -9.40 13.69
C VAL A 305 -17.62 -9.02 14.73
N LYS A 306 -18.63 -8.23 14.33
CA LYS A 306 -19.74 -7.89 15.24
C LYS A 306 -20.46 -9.14 15.73
N PHE A 307 -20.74 -10.10 14.84
CA PHE A 307 -21.42 -11.33 15.20
C PHE A 307 -20.64 -12.16 16.23
N ILE A 308 -19.32 -12.28 16.07
CA ILE A 308 -18.45 -12.95 17.05
C ILE A 308 -18.50 -12.22 18.40
N LEU A 309 -18.32 -10.89 18.41
CA LEU A 309 -18.32 -10.08 19.65
C LEU A 309 -19.67 -10.09 20.38
N PHE A 310 -20.80 -10.19 19.66
CA PHE A 310 -22.13 -10.29 20.27
C PHE A 310 -22.51 -11.69 20.73
N THR A 311 -21.68 -12.70 20.42
CA THR A 311 -21.88 -14.06 20.93
C THR A 311 -21.44 -14.12 22.38
N SER A 312 -22.39 -14.29 23.31
CA SER A 312 -22.17 -14.11 24.75
C SER A 312 -21.06 -14.97 25.35
N GLU A 313 -20.94 -16.22 24.90
CA GLU A 313 -19.84 -17.11 25.28
C GLU A 313 -19.41 -17.96 24.08
N LEU A 314 -18.12 -17.92 23.76
CA LEU A 314 -17.53 -18.78 22.75
C LEU A 314 -17.10 -20.11 23.39
N SER A 315 -17.66 -21.22 22.91
CA SER A 315 -17.09 -22.54 23.17
C SER A 315 -15.74 -22.68 22.46
N ALA A 316 -14.92 -23.64 22.87
CA ALA A 316 -13.66 -23.92 22.18
C ALA A 316 -13.86 -24.26 20.69
N LYS A 317 -15.02 -24.85 20.32
CA LYS A 317 -15.36 -25.14 18.91
C LYS A 317 -15.69 -23.84 18.16
N SER A 318 -16.55 -23.00 18.71
CA SER A 318 -16.88 -21.69 18.14
C SER A 318 -15.63 -20.81 17.99
N ALA A 319 -14.77 -20.76 19.01
CA ALA A 319 -13.54 -19.99 18.96
C ALA A 319 -12.59 -20.45 17.84
N ARG A 320 -12.47 -21.76 17.59
CA ARG A 320 -11.73 -22.29 16.42
C ARG A 320 -12.33 -21.86 15.09
N SER A 321 -13.65 -21.90 14.95
CA SER A 321 -14.33 -21.42 13.74
C SER A 321 -14.13 -19.91 13.53
N ALA A 322 -14.19 -19.11 14.60
CA ALA A 322 -13.89 -17.68 14.54
C ALA A 322 -12.43 -17.42 14.13
N ALA A 323 -11.46 -18.12 14.74
CA ALA A 323 -10.04 -17.98 14.42
C ALA A 323 -9.75 -18.29 12.95
N ASN A 324 -10.26 -19.42 12.44
CA ASN A 324 -10.10 -19.81 11.04
C ASN A 324 -10.73 -18.77 10.09
N TRP A 325 -11.89 -18.22 10.47
CA TRP A 325 -12.56 -17.19 9.68
C TRP A 325 -11.79 -15.87 9.66
N LEU A 326 -11.24 -15.43 10.81
CA LEU A 326 -10.40 -14.24 10.91
C LEU A 326 -9.12 -14.40 10.07
N GLU A 327 -8.47 -15.56 10.14
CA GLU A 327 -7.28 -15.88 9.33
C GLU A 327 -7.62 -15.85 7.83
N TYR A 328 -8.73 -16.45 7.42
CA TYR A 328 -9.19 -16.44 6.03
C TYR A 328 -9.41 -15.01 5.52
N VAL A 329 -10.09 -14.17 6.29
CA VAL A 329 -10.33 -12.77 5.93
C VAL A 329 -9.02 -11.99 5.89
N ASN A 330 -8.11 -12.23 6.84
CA ASN A 330 -6.82 -11.56 6.87
C ASN A 330 -5.93 -11.96 5.68
N ALA A 331 -5.98 -13.22 5.24
CA ALA A 331 -5.26 -13.68 4.06
C ALA A 331 -5.71 -12.97 2.77
N LEU A 332 -6.99 -12.59 2.68
CA LEU A 332 -7.53 -11.87 1.51
C LEU A 332 -7.33 -10.36 1.60
N LEU A 333 -7.54 -9.75 2.77
CA LEU A 333 -7.60 -8.30 2.93
C LEU A 333 -6.40 -7.71 3.67
N GLY A 334 -5.77 -8.46 4.56
CA GLY A 334 -4.63 -8.02 5.39
C GLY A 334 -4.98 -6.89 6.36
N ILE A 335 -6.23 -6.83 6.86
CA ILE A 335 -6.74 -5.72 7.69
C ILE A 335 -7.01 -6.11 9.15
N ILE A 336 -6.87 -7.38 9.52
CA ILE A 336 -7.16 -7.87 10.89
C ILE A 336 -5.88 -7.90 11.73
N SER A 337 -4.80 -8.45 11.17
CA SER A 337 -3.49 -8.52 11.81
C SER A 337 -2.38 -8.28 10.78
N SER A 338 -1.25 -7.76 11.25
CA SER A 338 -0.05 -7.57 10.44
C SER A 338 0.93 -8.71 10.69
N ASP A 339 1.51 -9.27 9.61
CA ASP A 339 2.63 -10.20 9.71
C ASP A 339 3.94 -9.48 10.02
N TYR A 340 3.98 -8.19 9.72
CA TYR A 340 5.02 -7.30 10.17
C TYR A 340 4.63 -6.84 11.57
N ASP A 341 5.24 -7.49 12.56
CA ASP A 341 5.27 -6.96 13.92
C ASP A 341 6.01 -5.62 13.84
N HIS A 342 5.25 -4.55 13.58
CA HIS A 342 5.70 -3.17 13.73
C HIS A 342 5.78 -2.97 15.22
N ALA A 343 6.78 -3.62 15.82
CA ALA A 343 6.95 -3.76 17.25
C ALA A 343 6.39 -2.50 17.88
N LYS A 344 5.30 -2.67 18.64
CA LYS A 344 4.84 -1.71 19.64
C LYS A 344 6.11 -1.04 20.12
N SER A 345 6.31 0.22 19.72
CA SER A 345 7.54 0.94 20.03
C SER A 345 7.80 0.68 21.51
N ALA A 346 9.03 0.30 21.85
CA ALA A 346 9.50 -0.20 23.15
C ALA A 346 9.09 0.63 24.40
N ASP A 347 8.32 1.69 24.21
CA ASP A 347 7.64 2.54 25.18
C ASP A 347 6.34 1.94 25.74
N ASP A 348 5.53 1.20 24.96
CA ASP A 348 4.17 0.78 25.43
C ASP A 348 4.21 -0.37 26.45
N GLY A 349 5.26 -1.21 26.41
CA GLY A 349 5.52 -2.19 27.49
C GLY A 349 5.91 -1.49 28.81
N SER A 350 6.67 -0.40 28.72
CA SER A 350 7.00 0.41 29.91
C SER A 350 5.79 1.18 30.44
N LEU A 351 4.89 1.61 29.54
CA LEU A 351 3.68 2.34 29.89
C LEU A 351 2.62 1.40 30.50
N GLU A 352 2.39 0.22 29.92
CA GLU A 352 1.49 -0.80 30.47
C GLU A 352 1.98 -1.24 31.87
N ASP A 353 3.28 -1.52 32.03
CA ASP A 353 3.88 -1.86 33.33
C ASP A 353 3.77 -0.70 34.35
N ALA A 354 3.97 0.55 33.91
CA ALA A 354 3.84 1.73 34.77
C ALA A 354 2.38 1.98 35.19
N VAL A 355 1.42 1.81 34.28
CA VAL A 355 -0.01 1.95 34.57
C VAL A 355 -0.47 0.87 35.53
N ASP A 356 -0.07 -0.37 35.32
CA ASP A 356 -0.42 -1.48 36.22
C ASP A 356 0.21 -1.27 37.62
N ALA A 357 1.46 -0.79 37.71
CA ALA A 357 2.09 -0.43 38.97
C ALA A 357 1.36 0.71 39.71
N LEU A 358 0.90 1.73 38.99
CA LEU A 358 0.10 2.83 39.57
C LEU A 358 -1.28 2.34 40.03
N ILE A 359 -1.92 1.42 39.31
CA ILE A 359 -3.19 0.81 39.72
C ILE A 359 -3.02 -0.02 41.00
N VAL A 360 -1.93 -0.76 41.14
CA VAL A 360 -1.59 -1.49 42.38
C VAL A 360 -1.41 -0.50 43.54
N GLN A 361 -0.59 0.54 43.37
CA GLN A 361 -0.38 1.56 44.40
C GLN A 361 -1.68 2.28 44.80
N ARG A 362 -2.56 2.56 43.84
CA ARG A 362 -3.88 3.15 44.12
C ARG A 362 -4.76 2.20 44.93
N THR A 363 -4.77 0.92 44.56
CA THR A 363 -5.52 -0.12 45.30
C THR A 363 -5.03 -0.23 46.75
N GLU A 364 -3.72 -0.22 46.97
CA GLU A 364 -3.10 -0.23 48.29
C GLU A 364 -3.44 1.03 49.11
N ALA A 365 -3.35 2.22 48.49
CA ALA A 365 -3.72 3.47 49.15
C ALA A 365 -5.20 3.49 49.59
N ARG A 366 -6.11 2.98 48.75
CA ARG A 366 -7.53 2.83 49.11
C ARG A 366 -7.74 1.83 50.24
N ALA A 367 -7.04 0.70 50.24
CA ALA A 367 -7.09 -0.29 51.31
C ALA A 367 -6.59 0.29 52.64
N ALA A 368 -5.56 1.14 52.59
CA ALA A 368 -5.03 1.88 53.74
C ALA A 368 -5.87 3.10 54.16
N ARG A 369 -6.98 3.39 53.46
CA ARG A 369 -7.84 4.59 53.64
C ARG A 369 -7.13 5.93 53.41
N ASP A 370 -6.05 5.94 52.61
CA ASP A 370 -5.39 7.16 52.13
C ASP A 370 -6.03 7.60 50.81
N PHE A 371 -7.17 8.27 50.94
CA PHE A 371 -7.95 8.74 49.78
C PHE A 371 -7.24 9.86 49.01
N ALA A 372 -6.44 10.69 49.69
CA ALA A 372 -5.70 11.76 49.05
C ALA A 372 -4.63 11.21 48.09
N ARG A 373 -3.91 10.15 48.49
CA ARG A 373 -2.95 9.48 47.61
C ARG A 373 -3.64 8.74 46.46
N ALA A 374 -4.78 8.11 46.72
CA ALA A 374 -5.54 7.40 45.69
C ALA A 374 -6.11 8.34 44.61
N ASP A 375 -6.53 9.55 44.99
CA ASP A 375 -7.00 10.57 44.05
C ASP A 375 -5.83 11.17 43.25
N ALA A 376 -4.69 11.44 43.90
CA ALA A 376 -3.49 11.92 43.20
C ALA A 376 -3.01 10.94 42.11
N ILE A 377 -3.04 9.62 42.38
CA ILE A 377 -2.68 8.60 41.39
C ILE A 377 -3.73 8.52 40.27
N ARG A 378 -5.01 8.75 40.57
CA ARG A 378 -6.06 8.81 39.54
C ARG A 378 -5.83 9.98 38.59
N ASP A 379 -5.45 11.14 39.13
CA ASP A 379 -5.17 12.32 38.33
C ASP A 379 -3.91 12.11 37.46
N GLU A 380 -2.87 11.47 38.01
CA GLU A 380 -1.67 11.05 37.28
C GLU A 380 -2.00 10.11 36.10
N LEU A 381 -2.82 9.09 36.34
CA LEU A 381 -3.32 8.21 35.29
C LEU A 381 -4.15 8.96 34.24
N MET A 382 -4.94 9.95 34.66
CA MET A 382 -5.75 10.77 33.77
C MET A 382 -4.89 11.69 32.88
N GLU A 383 -3.81 12.25 33.42
CA GLU A 383 -2.80 13.02 32.67
C GLU A 383 -2.05 12.14 31.66
N MET A 384 -1.83 10.86 31.98
CA MET A 384 -1.31 9.85 31.05
C MET A 384 -2.32 9.39 29.98
N GLY A 385 -3.51 10.01 29.94
CA GLY A 385 -4.58 9.65 29.01
C GLY A 385 -5.22 8.29 29.33
N ILE A 386 -5.15 7.83 30.58
CA ILE A 386 -5.76 6.58 31.05
C ILE A 386 -7.03 6.89 31.85
N GLU A 387 -8.15 6.31 31.41
CA GLU A 387 -9.41 6.35 32.14
C GLU A 387 -9.58 5.05 32.94
N ILE A 388 -9.66 5.16 34.27
CA ILE A 388 -9.89 4.03 35.18
C ILE A 388 -11.37 3.86 35.52
N MET A 389 -11.83 2.61 35.58
CA MET A 389 -13.19 2.18 35.89
C MET A 389 -13.14 1.18 37.05
N ASP A 390 -13.71 1.55 38.20
CA ASP A 390 -13.84 0.64 39.34
C ASP A 390 -15.07 -0.27 39.13
N THR A 391 -14.87 -1.58 39.01
CA THR A 391 -15.96 -2.58 38.86
C THR A 391 -15.97 -3.56 40.04
N PRO A 392 -17.07 -4.29 40.29
CA PRO A 392 -17.09 -5.37 41.29
C PRO A 392 -16.08 -6.49 41.02
N ALA A 393 -15.60 -6.63 39.79
CA ALA A 393 -14.60 -7.61 39.38
C ALA A 393 -13.14 -7.09 39.49
N GLY A 394 -12.94 -5.81 39.82
CA GLY A 394 -11.62 -5.17 39.90
C GLY A 394 -11.56 -3.82 39.18
N VAL A 395 -10.39 -3.18 39.23
CA VAL A 395 -10.12 -1.93 38.50
C VAL A 395 -9.78 -2.28 37.06
N GLN A 396 -10.58 -1.78 36.11
CA GLN A 396 -10.30 -1.85 34.68
C GLN A 396 -9.83 -0.48 34.19
N TRP A 397 -9.04 -0.44 33.12
CA TRP A 397 -8.59 0.83 32.53
C TRP A 397 -8.67 0.77 31.00
N LYS A 398 -8.81 1.95 30.38
CA LYS A 398 -8.74 2.14 28.92
C LYS A 398 -8.03 3.44 28.60
N LYS A 399 -7.41 3.56 27.43
CA LYS A 399 -6.83 4.83 26.97
C LYS A 399 -7.97 5.75 26.49
N ARG A 400 -7.89 7.04 26.82
CA ARG A 400 -8.88 8.06 26.45
C ARG A 400 -8.66 8.46 24.99
N THR A 401 -9.65 8.20 24.14
CA THR A 401 -9.63 8.61 22.74
C THR A 401 -10.36 9.95 22.61
N GLU A 402 -9.63 11.07 22.70
CA GLU A 402 -10.19 12.37 22.28
C GLU A 402 -9.88 12.58 20.80
N LEU A 403 -10.87 12.31 19.96
CA LEU A 403 -10.83 12.74 18.57
C LEU A 403 -11.65 14.02 18.47
N ASN A 404 -11.00 15.19 18.49
CA ASN A 404 -11.56 16.38 17.85
C ASN A 404 -11.46 16.17 16.33
#